data_AF-I0WFN8-F1
#
_entry.id   AF-I0WFN8-F1
#
_cell.length_a   1.000
_cell.length_b   1.000
_cell.length_c   1.000
_cell.angle_alpha   90.00
_cell.angle_beta   90.00
_cell.angle_gamma   90.00
#
_symmetry.space_group_name_H-M   'P 1'
#
loop_
_entity.id
_entity.type
_entity.pdbx_description
1 polymer ?
#
loop_
_entity_poly.entity_id
_entity_poly.type
_entity_poly.pdbx_seq_one_letter_code
_entity_poly.pdbx_strand_id
1 'polypeptide(L)'
;MEKKIYILTLLITLCLTTSVFSQEETTNPNPSISEQFDIAYDKANNYQDYKVIKKSVFLSLKKNTQDSLTTLKRTLKEKLAILDKNDEETNLLKNEITTLKSELEIVNNEKKSVSFFGTLISKTTYAFIMWGIVIVLALLLGVFIYKFRNSNSITSESRKALEILEAEYEEHRRNSIEREQKVRRQLQDEINKNRESKK
;
A
#
# COMPACT_ATOMS: atom_id res chain seq x y z
N MET A 1 59.27 -22.79 -84.13
CA MET A 1 58.37 -22.17 -83.12
C MET A 1 58.80 -22.47 -81.69
N GLU A 2 59.38 -23.65 -81.45
CA GLU A 2 60.05 -24.08 -80.19
C GLU A 2 60.87 -23.00 -79.46
N LYS A 3 61.83 -22.32 -80.12
CA LYS A 3 62.72 -21.35 -79.46
C LYS A 3 62.00 -20.10 -78.91
N LYS A 4 60.86 -19.71 -79.50
CA LYS A 4 60.06 -18.56 -79.02
C LYS A 4 59.25 -18.92 -77.77
N ILE A 5 58.88 -20.20 -77.63
CA ILE A 5 58.14 -20.73 -76.47
C ILE A 5 59.04 -20.74 -75.23
N TYR A 6 60.30 -21.17 -75.37
CA TYR A 6 61.26 -21.13 -74.25
C TYR A 6 61.59 -19.72 -73.75
N ILE A 7 61.66 -18.74 -74.66
CA ILE A 7 61.91 -17.33 -74.30
C ILE A 7 60.69 -16.75 -73.57
N LEU A 8 59.47 -17.11 -73.98
CA LEU A 8 58.24 -16.69 -73.32
C LEU A 8 58.11 -17.29 -71.92
N THR A 9 58.46 -18.57 -71.74
CA THR A 9 58.44 -19.21 -70.42
C THR A 9 59.50 -18.62 -69.47
N LEU A 10 60.67 -18.25 -69.98
CA LEU A 10 61.71 -17.60 -69.17
C LEU A 10 61.26 -16.20 -68.70
N LEU A 11 60.62 -15.43 -69.59
CA LEU A 11 60.12 -14.09 -69.28
C LEU A 11 58.99 -14.09 -68.24
N ILE A 12 58.10 -15.09 -68.30
CA ILE A 12 57.03 -15.28 -67.32
C ILE A 12 57.62 -15.64 -65.94
N THR A 13 58.61 -16.55 -65.91
CA THR A 13 59.24 -16.96 -64.65
C THR A 13 59.99 -15.82 -63.96
N LEU A 14 60.58 -14.89 -64.73
CA LEU A 14 61.27 -13.71 -64.21
C LEU A 14 60.30 -12.65 -63.64
N CYS A 15 59.06 -12.60 -64.13
CA CYS A 15 58.04 -11.64 -63.68
C CYS A 15 57.34 -12.10 -62.38
N LEU A 16 57.34 -13.40 -62.08
CA LEU A 16 56.75 -13.96 -60.86
C LEU A 16 57.65 -13.85 -59.61
N THR A 17 58.95 -13.54 -59.76
CA THR A 17 59.88 -13.47 -58.61
C THR A 17 59.96 -12.10 -57.94
N THR A 18 59.30 -11.07 -58.46
CA THR A 18 59.40 -9.69 -57.92
C THR A 18 58.36 -9.35 -56.85
N SER A 19 57.49 -10.27 -56.45
CA SER A 19 56.39 -10.02 -55.50
C SER A 19 56.57 -10.60 -54.09
N VAL A 20 57.77 -11.08 -53.70
CA VAL A 20 57.97 -11.85 -52.45
C VAL A 20 58.73 -11.10 -51.33
N PHE A 21 58.94 -9.79 -51.42
CA PHE A 21 59.53 -9.04 -50.28
C PHE A 21 58.70 -7.82 -49.88
N SER A 22 57.76 -8.04 -48.97
CA SER A 22 57.34 -7.03 -47.98
C SER A 22 56.75 -7.75 -46.77
N GLN A 23 57.56 -7.98 -45.74
CA GLN A 23 57.05 -8.24 -44.38
C GLN A 23 56.92 -6.87 -43.71
N GLU A 24 55.71 -6.31 -43.73
CA GLU A 24 55.36 -5.25 -42.78
C GLU A 24 55.19 -5.92 -41.40
N GLU A 25 56.19 -5.74 -40.53
CA GLU A 25 55.95 -5.91 -39.10
C GLU A 25 54.81 -4.96 -38.71
N THR A 26 53.66 -5.54 -38.39
CA THR A 26 52.54 -4.85 -37.74
C THR A 26 53.00 -4.36 -36.38
N THR A 27 53.75 -3.27 -36.36
CA THR A 27 54.20 -2.62 -35.14
C THR A 27 53.04 -1.80 -34.63
N ASN A 28 52.31 -2.40 -33.69
CA ASN A 28 51.28 -1.72 -32.92
C ASN A 28 51.92 -0.42 -32.36
N PRO A 29 51.41 0.79 -32.68
CA PRO A 29 52.09 2.04 -32.36
C PRO A 29 52.15 2.33 -30.86
N ASN A 30 51.35 1.62 -30.05
CA ASN A 30 51.40 1.61 -28.59
C ASN A 30 51.31 0.16 -28.08
N PRO A 31 52.43 -0.58 -28.01
CA PRO A 31 52.44 -1.92 -27.45
C PRO A 31 52.12 -1.88 -25.95
N SER A 32 51.38 -2.89 -25.48
CA SER A 32 51.12 -3.06 -24.05
C SER A 32 52.43 -3.16 -23.26
N ILE A 33 52.39 -2.93 -21.94
CA ILE A 33 53.60 -3.06 -21.11
C ILE A 33 54.23 -4.46 -21.27
N SER A 34 53.40 -5.51 -21.30
CA SER A 34 53.85 -6.89 -21.54
C SER A 34 54.55 -7.00 -22.90
N GLU A 35 53.93 -6.50 -23.96
CA GLU A 35 54.52 -6.51 -25.30
C GLU A 35 55.82 -5.69 -25.36
N GLN A 36 55.95 -4.61 -24.58
CA GLN A 36 57.20 -3.86 -24.48
C GLN A 36 58.32 -4.66 -23.79
N PHE A 37 57.99 -5.52 -22.82
CA PHE A 37 58.94 -6.46 -22.22
C PHE A 37 59.38 -7.52 -23.25
N ASP A 38 58.44 -8.09 -23.99
CA ASP A 38 58.72 -9.11 -25.00
C ASP A 38 59.58 -8.54 -26.14
N ILE A 39 59.24 -7.36 -26.66
CA ILE A 39 60.04 -6.66 -27.68
C ILE A 39 61.45 -6.33 -27.16
N ALA A 40 61.58 -5.91 -25.90
CA ALA A 40 62.88 -5.63 -25.30
C ALA A 40 63.74 -6.90 -25.16
N TYR A 41 63.12 -8.04 -24.89
CA TYR A 41 63.78 -9.34 -24.80
C TYR A 41 64.23 -9.85 -26.17
N ASP A 42 63.36 -9.73 -27.18
CA ASP A 42 63.62 -10.19 -28.55
C ASP A 42 64.71 -9.37 -29.22
N LYS A 43 64.67 -8.03 -29.06
CA LYS A 43 65.68 -7.11 -29.64
C LYS A 43 67.00 -7.07 -28.88
N ALA A 44 67.10 -7.72 -27.72
CA ALA A 44 68.34 -7.74 -26.95
C ALA A 44 69.34 -8.76 -27.50
N ASN A 45 70.60 -8.35 -27.60
CA ASN A 45 71.69 -9.20 -28.06
C ASN A 45 72.03 -10.26 -27.00
N ASN A 46 72.43 -11.46 -27.42
CA ASN A 46 72.96 -12.46 -26.50
C ASN A 46 74.46 -12.25 -26.28
N TYR A 47 74.89 -12.38 -25.03
CA TYR A 47 76.29 -12.48 -24.63
C TYR A 47 76.42 -13.59 -23.59
N GLN A 48 77.03 -14.72 -23.97
CA GLN A 48 77.05 -15.94 -23.16
C GLN A 48 75.61 -16.34 -22.77
N ASP A 49 75.35 -16.56 -21.48
CA ASP A 49 74.03 -16.89 -20.94
C ASP A 49 73.19 -15.65 -20.58
N TYR A 50 73.60 -14.44 -21.02
CA TYR A 50 72.95 -13.17 -20.69
C TYR A 50 72.38 -12.46 -21.91
N LYS A 51 71.25 -11.76 -21.70
CA LYS A 51 70.65 -10.83 -22.66
C LYS A 51 71.10 -9.39 -22.39
N VAL A 52 71.72 -8.75 -23.37
CA VAL A 52 72.23 -7.38 -23.32
C VAL A 52 71.18 -6.42 -23.88
N ILE A 53 70.48 -5.74 -22.99
CA ILE A 53 69.47 -4.72 -23.33
C ILE A 53 70.14 -3.35 -23.42
N LYS A 54 69.82 -2.57 -24.45
CA LYS A 54 70.27 -1.17 -24.57
C LYS A 54 69.74 -0.34 -23.39
N LYS A 55 70.60 0.48 -22.78
CA LYS A 55 70.23 1.35 -21.65
C LYS A 55 69.01 2.23 -21.96
N SER A 56 68.90 2.77 -23.18
CA SER A 56 67.76 3.57 -23.60
C SER A 56 66.43 2.81 -23.58
N VAL A 57 66.42 1.56 -24.07
CA VAL A 57 65.24 0.69 -24.08
C VAL A 57 64.81 0.37 -22.66
N PHE A 58 65.76 0.01 -21.79
CA PHE A 58 65.47 -0.25 -20.37
C PHE A 58 64.92 0.99 -19.64
N LEU A 59 65.50 2.18 -19.87
CA LEU A 59 65.01 3.42 -19.27
C LEU A 59 63.60 3.78 -19.75
N SER A 60 63.30 3.62 -21.04
CA SER A 60 61.96 3.82 -21.58
C SER A 60 60.94 2.83 -20.99
N LEU A 61 61.30 1.55 -20.91
CA LEU A 61 60.45 0.51 -20.31
C LEU A 61 60.15 0.81 -18.85
N LYS A 62 61.17 1.20 -18.07
CA LYS A 62 61.03 1.63 -16.67
C LYS A 62 60.11 2.82 -16.53
N LYS A 63 60.27 3.84 -17.39
CA LYS A 63 59.43 5.04 -17.37
C LYS A 63 57.97 4.67 -17.67
N ASN A 64 57.73 3.89 -18.73
CA ASN A 64 56.38 3.48 -19.14
C ASN A 64 55.70 2.62 -18.07
N THR A 65 56.42 1.70 -17.43
CA THR A 65 55.89 0.92 -16.28
C THR A 65 55.55 1.79 -15.10
N GLN A 66 56.41 2.75 -14.76
CA GLN A 66 56.15 3.68 -13.67
C GLN A 66 54.93 4.57 -13.98
N ASP A 67 54.80 5.11 -15.19
CA ASP A 67 53.67 5.93 -15.63
C ASP A 67 52.34 5.15 -15.64
N SER A 68 52.38 3.88 -16.07
CA SER A 68 51.20 3.02 -15.99
C SER A 68 50.79 2.73 -14.54
N LEU A 69 51.75 2.50 -13.64
CA LEU A 69 51.48 2.26 -12.23
C LEU A 69 50.93 3.50 -11.52
N THR A 70 51.48 4.69 -11.80
CA THR A 70 50.97 5.95 -11.24
C THR A 70 49.58 6.26 -11.76
N THR A 71 49.32 5.99 -13.05
CA THR A 71 47.98 6.12 -13.64
C THR A 71 46.99 5.18 -12.97
N LEU A 72 47.35 3.91 -12.79
CA LEU A 72 46.51 2.93 -12.09
C LEU A 72 46.20 3.37 -10.65
N LYS A 73 47.20 3.82 -9.90
CA LYS A 73 47.02 4.34 -8.53
C LYS A 73 46.09 5.56 -8.50
N ARG A 74 46.23 6.48 -9.46
CA ARG A 74 45.35 7.65 -9.59
C ARG A 74 43.91 7.21 -9.87
N THR A 75 43.70 6.34 -10.84
CA THR A 75 42.35 5.84 -11.17
C THR A 75 41.74 5.08 -10.00
N LEU A 76 42.51 4.27 -9.27
CA LEU A 76 42.03 3.59 -8.07
C LEU A 76 41.57 4.60 -7.01
N LYS A 77 42.37 5.64 -6.75
CA LYS A 77 42.01 6.71 -5.81
C LYS A 77 40.74 7.46 -6.25
N GLU A 78 40.60 7.78 -7.53
CA GLU A 78 39.39 8.41 -8.08
C GLU A 78 38.16 7.51 -7.93
N LYS A 79 38.30 6.21 -8.19
CA LYS A 79 37.21 5.23 -8.03
C LYS A 79 36.80 5.06 -6.57
N LEU A 80 37.74 5.02 -5.63
CA LEU A 80 37.44 5.00 -4.20
C LEU A 80 36.68 6.26 -3.77
N ALA A 81 37.13 7.44 -4.21
CA ALA A 81 36.42 8.69 -3.89
C ALA A 81 34.99 8.73 -4.46
N ILE A 82 34.75 8.16 -5.66
CA ILE A 82 33.41 8.01 -6.22
C ILE A 82 32.58 7.02 -5.39
N LEU A 83 33.19 5.93 -4.93
CA LEU A 83 32.52 4.92 -4.11
C LEU A 83 32.10 5.51 -2.76
N ASP A 84 32.99 6.24 -2.09
CA ASP A 84 32.69 6.95 -0.84
C ASP A 84 31.52 7.93 -1.05
N LYS A 85 31.51 8.68 -2.16
CA LYS A 85 30.41 9.59 -2.49
C LYS A 85 29.08 8.85 -2.74
N ASN A 86 29.12 7.72 -3.44
CA ASN A 86 27.93 6.91 -3.67
C ASN A 86 27.42 6.29 -2.35
N ASP A 87 28.31 5.89 -1.45
CA ASP A 87 27.94 5.38 -0.13
C ASP A 87 27.29 6.49 0.73
N GLU A 88 27.78 7.73 0.66
CA GLU A 88 27.12 8.88 1.28
C GLU A 88 25.72 9.12 0.68
N GLU A 89 25.60 9.15 -0.65
CA GLU A 89 24.33 9.38 -1.33
C GLU A 89 23.31 8.27 -1.05
N THR A 90 23.73 7.01 -1.03
CA THR A 90 22.86 5.88 -0.68
C THR A 90 22.41 5.91 0.77
N ASN A 91 23.28 6.34 1.70
CA ASN A 91 22.89 6.55 3.09
C ASN A 91 21.88 7.71 3.23
N LEU A 92 22.08 8.82 2.50
CA LEU A 92 21.12 9.92 2.45
C LEU A 92 19.76 9.47 1.89
N LEU A 93 19.74 8.81 0.74
CA LEU A 93 18.53 8.25 0.13
C LEU A 93 17.82 7.27 1.06
N LYS A 94 18.57 6.41 1.76
CA LYS A 94 18.01 5.47 2.73
C LYS A 94 17.36 6.22 3.89
N ASN A 95 18.00 7.26 4.41
CA ASN A 95 17.44 8.10 5.45
C ASN A 95 16.16 8.80 4.96
N GLU A 96 16.15 9.40 3.78
CA GLU A 96 14.96 10.01 3.17
C GLU A 96 13.82 9.02 3.00
N ILE A 97 14.10 7.79 2.55
CA ILE A 97 13.09 6.74 2.45
C ILE A 97 12.51 6.39 3.82
N THR A 98 13.34 6.33 4.87
CA THR A 98 12.85 6.04 6.22
C THR A 98 11.99 7.18 6.78
N THR A 99 12.37 8.44 6.53
CA THR A 99 11.59 9.60 6.97
C THR A 99 10.25 9.68 6.22
N LEU A 100 10.26 9.52 4.90
CA LEU A 100 9.05 9.49 4.08
C LEU A 100 8.10 8.36 4.49
N LYS A 101 8.62 7.17 4.83
CA LYS A 101 7.79 6.07 5.35
C LYS A 101 7.13 6.43 6.68
N SER A 102 7.90 7.02 7.60
CA SER A 102 7.37 7.48 8.89
C SER A 102 6.31 8.56 8.70
N GLU A 103 6.54 9.53 7.82
CA GLU A 103 5.58 10.59 7.52
C GLU A 103 4.32 10.02 6.87
N LEU A 104 4.46 9.07 5.93
CA LEU A 104 3.33 8.39 5.32
C LEU A 104 2.51 7.60 6.36
N GLU A 105 3.15 6.95 7.33
CA GLU A 105 2.47 6.28 8.43
C GLU A 105 1.68 7.26 9.31
N ILE A 106 2.28 8.41 9.65
CA ILE A 106 1.62 9.49 10.39
C ILE A 106 0.41 10.01 9.60
N VAL A 107 0.60 10.40 8.34
CA VAL A 107 -0.47 10.92 7.48
C VAL A 107 -1.57 9.89 7.25
N ASN A 108 -1.23 8.60 7.12
CA ASN A 108 -2.21 7.53 6.98
C ASN A 108 -3.02 7.34 8.28
N ASN A 109 -2.38 7.44 9.44
CA ASN A 109 -3.06 7.41 10.74
C ASN A 109 -3.96 8.63 10.91
N GLU A 110 -3.47 9.84 10.58
CA GLU A 110 -4.26 11.07 10.62
C GLU A 110 -5.46 10.99 9.66
N LYS A 111 -5.26 10.62 8.39
CA LYS A 111 -6.35 10.49 7.40
C LYS A 111 -7.38 9.42 7.74
N LYS A 112 -6.95 8.35 8.41
CA LYS A 112 -7.85 7.28 8.87
C LYS A 112 -8.49 7.60 10.21
N SER A 113 -8.08 8.68 10.87
CA SER A 113 -8.68 9.14 12.11
C SER A 113 -9.63 10.31 11.86
N VAL A 114 -10.59 10.47 12.75
CA VAL A 114 -11.47 11.63 12.85
C VAL A 114 -11.45 12.05 14.32
N SER A 115 -11.36 13.35 14.57
CA SER A 115 -11.48 13.89 15.93
C SER A 115 -12.91 13.72 16.42
N PHE A 116 -13.12 12.89 17.44
CA PHE A 116 -14.39 12.68 18.10
C PHE A 116 -14.20 12.89 19.60
N PHE A 117 -14.92 13.86 20.17
CA PHE A 117 -14.78 14.28 21.57
C PHE A 117 -13.33 14.59 22.02
N GLY A 118 -12.53 15.20 21.13
CA GLY A 118 -11.14 15.58 21.45
C GLY A 118 -10.12 14.45 21.38
N THR A 119 -10.55 13.23 20.99
CA THR A 119 -9.66 12.09 20.74
C THR A 119 -9.68 11.69 19.26
N LEU A 120 -8.55 11.24 18.72
CA LEU A 120 -8.48 10.71 17.35
C LEU A 120 -9.00 9.27 17.36
N ILE A 121 -10.15 9.05 16.71
CA ILE A 121 -10.75 7.71 16.57
C ILE A 121 -10.68 7.29 15.10
N SER A 122 -10.40 6.02 14.83
CA SER A 122 -10.40 5.50 13.45
C SER A 122 -11.77 5.66 12.78
N LYS A 123 -11.80 5.94 11.47
CA LYS A 123 -13.02 6.09 10.66
C LYS A 123 -13.94 4.87 10.77
N THR A 124 -13.36 3.66 10.83
CA THR A 124 -14.11 2.43 11.00
C THR A 124 -14.78 2.37 12.37
N THR A 125 -14.04 2.67 13.44
CA THR A 125 -14.59 2.70 14.80
C THR A 125 -15.66 3.78 14.93
N TYR A 126 -15.45 4.97 14.34
CA TYR A 126 -16.46 6.03 14.31
C TYR A 126 -17.74 5.55 13.62
N ALA A 127 -17.64 4.94 12.44
CA ALA A 127 -18.81 4.42 11.73
C ALA A 127 -19.55 3.36 12.56
N PHE A 128 -18.84 2.45 13.22
CA PHE A 128 -19.43 1.46 14.11
C PHE A 128 -20.17 2.09 15.30
N ILE A 129 -19.56 3.08 15.97
CA ILE A 129 -20.20 3.78 17.10
C ILE A 129 -21.46 4.51 16.62
N MET A 130 -21.38 5.23 15.50
CA MET A 130 -22.51 5.98 14.95
C MET A 130 -23.68 5.06 14.59
N TRP A 131 -23.43 3.97 13.86
CA TRP A 131 -24.47 2.99 13.54
C TRP A 131 -24.97 2.25 14.78
N GLY A 132 -24.12 1.99 15.77
CA GLY A 132 -24.51 1.44 17.05
C GLY A 132 -25.53 2.32 17.78
N ILE A 133 -25.28 3.63 17.85
CA ILE A 133 -26.22 4.59 18.44
C ILE A 133 -27.55 4.60 17.68
N VAL A 134 -27.51 4.60 16.34
CA VAL A 134 -28.72 4.56 15.50
C VAL A 134 -29.53 3.30 15.77
N ILE A 135 -28.89 2.12 15.85
CA ILE A 135 -29.57 0.84 16.13
C ILE A 135 -30.21 0.83 17.52
N VAL A 136 -29.49 1.31 18.54
CA VAL A 136 -30.02 1.37 19.91
C VAL A 136 -31.22 2.31 19.99
N LEU A 137 -31.15 3.48 19.37
CA LEU A 137 -32.28 4.41 19.29
C LEU A 137 -33.46 3.81 18.53
N ALA A 138 -33.21 3.12 17.41
CA ALA A 138 -34.26 2.45 16.65
C ALA A 138 -34.96 1.34 17.47
N LEU A 139 -34.20 0.55 18.23
CA LEU A 139 -34.74 -0.46 19.14
C LEU A 139 -35.58 0.17 20.25
N LEU A 140 -35.07 1.21 20.91
CA LEU A 140 -35.82 1.93 21.94
C LEU A 140 -37.14 2.51 21.40
N LEU A 141 -37.10 3.09 20.21
CA LEU A 141 -38.28 3.64 19.55
C LEU A 141 -39.28 2.54 19.18
N GLY A 142 -38.80 1.39 18.69
CA GLY A 142 -39.63 0.20 18.45
C GLY A 142 -40.34 -0.28 19.73
N VAL A 143 -39.60 -0.41 20.84
CA VAL A 143 -40.15 -0.78 22.15
C VAL A 143 -41.18 0.26 22.63
N PHE A 144 -40.89 1.55 22.45
CA PHE A 144 -41.79 2.64 22.83
C PHE A 144 -43.10 2.58 22.06
N ILE A 145 -43.05 2.39 20.73
CA ILE A 145 -44.24 2.24 19.89
C ILE A 145 -45.06 1.01 20.31
N TYR A 146 -44.39 -0.13 20.54
CA TYR A 146 -45.07 -1.36 20.98
C TYR A 146 -45.81 -1.13 22.31
N LYS A 147 -45.11 -0.57 23.31
CA LYS A 147 -45.70 -0.27 24.62
C LYS A 147 -46.83 0.76 24.53
N PHE A 148 -46.67 1.78 23.70
CA PHE A 148 -47.68 2.82 23.48
C PHE A 148 -48.96 2.24 22.86
N ARG A 149 -48.84 1.39 21.83
CA ARG A 149 -50.00 0.72 21.21
C ARG A 149 -50.74 -0.19 22.19
N ASN A 150 -50.01 -0.99 22.97
CA ASN A 150 -50.60 -1.86 23.97
C ASN A 150 -51.32 -1.06 25.07
N SER A 151 -50.69 -0.01 25.58
CA SER A 151 -51.27 0.89 26.58
C SER A 151 -52.52 1.61 26.08
N ASN A 152 -52.51 2.04 24.81
CA ASN A 152 -53.67 2.71 24.21
C ASN A 152 -54.85 1.75 24.02
N SER A 153 -54.59 0.50 23.63
CA SER A 153 -55.62 -0.53 23.51
C SER A 153 -56.30 -0.82 24.85
N ILE A 154 -55.50 -1.06 25.90
CA ILE A 154 -56.00 -1.32 27.26
C ILE A 154 -56.82 -0.12 27.76
N THR A 155 -56.31 1.11 27.57
CA THR A 155 -57.02 2.31 28.01
C THR A 155 -58.36 2.49 27.28
N SER A 156 -58.41 2.19 25.98
CA SER A 156 -59.66 2.24 25.22
C SER A 156 -60.66 1.18 25.68
N GLU A 157 -60.19 -0.02 26.01
CA GLU A 157 -61.03 -1.11 26.52
C GLU A 157 -61.58 -0.77 27.92
N SER A 158 -60.73 -0.30 28.83
CA SER A 158 -61.16 0.13 30.16
C SER A 158 -62.19 1.26 30.10
N ARG A 159 -62.05 2.22 29.18
CA ARG A 159 -63.06 3.29 28.99
C ARG A 159 -64.40 2.73 28.52
N LYS A 160 -64.39 1.79 27.56
CA LYS A 160 -65.63 1.13 27.09
C LYS A 160 -66.28 0.30 28.20
N ALA A 161 -65.48 -0.43 28.97
CA ALA A 161 -65.99 -1.21 30.10
C ALA A 161 -66.63 -0.31 31.17
N LEU A 162 -66.03 0.86 31.42
CA LEU A 162 -66.58 1.86 32.33
C LEU A 162 -67.91 2.41 31.81
N GLU A 163 -67.99 2.77 30.53
CA GLU A 163 -69.22 3.26 29.89
C GLU A 163 -70.36 2.23 29.95
N ILE A 164 -70.05 0.95 29.70
CA ILE A 164 -71.03 -0.15 29.84
C ILE A 164 -71.48 -0.30 31.29
N LEU A 165 -70.55 -0.27 32.25
CA LEU A 165 -70.86 -0.41 33.66
C LEU A 165 -71.72 0.75 34.18
N GLU A 166 -71.45 1.99 33.75
CA GLU A 166 -72.28 3.14 34.07
C GLU A 166 -73.69 3.00 33.51
N ALA A 167 -73.83 2.56 32.25
CA ALA A 167 -75.14 2.31 31.65
C ALA A 167 -75.92 1.22 32.39
N GLU A 168 -75.27 0.11 32.74
CA GLU A 168 -75.88 -0.98 33.52
C GLU A 168 -76.27 -0.51 34.93
N TYR A 169 -75.43 0.31 35.56
CA TYR A 169 -75.72 0.88 36.87
C TYR A 169 -76.92 1.84 36.84
N GLU A 170 -77.00 2.70 35.83
CA GLU A 170 -78.14 3.59 35.64
C GLU A 170 -79.44 2.81 35.37
N GLU A 171 -79.37 1.77 34.55
CA GLU A 171 -80.50 0.88 34.30
C GLU A 171 -80.94 0.16 35.58
N HIS A 172 -79.99 -0.42 36.32
CA HIS A 172 -80.27 -1.08 37.59
C HIS A 172 -80.89 -0.11 38.61
N ARG A 173 -80.37 1.12 38.69
CA ARG A 173 -80.91 2.18 39.54
C ARG A 173 -82.35 2.54 39.15
N ARG A 174 -82.62 2.72 37.86
CA ARG A 174 -83.96 3.01 37.34
C ARG A 174 -84.93 1.88 37.65
N ASN A 175 -84.54 0.63 37.40
CA ASN A 175 -85.34 -0.55 37.69
C ASN A 175 -85.62 -0.70 39.20
N SER A 176 -84.63 -0.41 40.05
CA SER A 176 -84.80 -0.44 41.51
C SER A 176 -85.78 0.61 42.00
N ILE A 177 -85.69 1.84 41.48
CA ILE A 177 -86.66 2.92 41.80
C ILE A 177 -88.06 2.54 41.32
N GLU A 178 -88.20 1.98 40.11
CA GLU A 178 -89.50 1.57 39.59
C GLU A 178 -90.12 0.44 40.43
N ARG A 179 -89.32 -0.54 40.86
CA ARG A 179 -89.77 -1.59 41.79
C ARG A 179 -90.22 -0.99 43.13
N GLU A 180 -89.44 -0.09 43.70
CA GLU A 180 -89.79 0.56 44.96
C GLU A 180 -91.10 1.37 44.83
N GLN A 181 -91.26 2.11 43.73
CA GLN A 181 -92.49 2.85 43.45
C GLN A 181 -93.70 1.91 43.29
N LYS A 182 -93.55 0.78 42.58
CA LYS A 182 -94.61 -0.23 42.43
C LYS A 182 -94.99 -0.84 43.79
N VAL A 183 -94.01 -1.22 44.60
CA VAL A 183 -94.24 -1.78 45.95
C VAL A 183 -94.94 -0.77 46.85
N ARG A 184 -94.53 0.51 46.83
CA ARG A 184 -95.20 1.58 47.59
C ARG A 184 -96.64 1.79 47.15
N ARG A 185 -96.93 1.75 45.83
CA ARG A 185 -98.29 1.84 45.30
C ARG A 185 -99.15 0.66 45.77
N GLN A 186 -98.65 -0.56 45.63
CA GLN A 186 -99.34 -1.78 46.10
C GLN A 186 -99.62 -1.72 47.61
N LEU A 187 -98.65 -1.29 48.42
CA LEU A 187 -98.83 -1.13 49.86
C LEU A 187 -99.94 -0.11 50.18
N GLN A 188 -99.99 1.01 49.44
CA GLN A 188 -101.01 2.03 49.64
C GLN A 188 -102.40 1.54 49.22
N ASP A 189 -102.50 0.79 48.13
CA ASP A 189 -103.74 0.15 47.69
C ASP A 189 -104.25 -0.87 48.73
N GLU A 190 -103.36 -1.69 49.31
CA GLU A 190 -103.70 -2.61 50.40
C GLU A 190 -104.15 -1.88 51.68
N ILE A 191 -103.50 -0.76 52.05
CA ILE A 191 -103.94 0.07 53.19
C ILE A 191 -105.33 0.66 52.93
N ASN A 192 -105.58 1.21 51.75
CA ASN A 192 -106.86 1.80 51.39
C ASN A 192 -107.98 0.76 51.40
N LYS A 193 -107.73 -0.41 50.82
CA LYS A 193 -108.66 -1.56 50.82
C LYS A 193 -108.99 -2.04 52.22
N ASN A 194 -107.99 -2.14 53.11
CA ASN A 194 -108.21 -2.52 54.51
C ASN A 194 -109.03 -1.46 55.27
N ARG A 195 -108.84 -0.17 54.97
CA ARG A 195 -109.59 0.95 55.57
C ARG A 195 -111.06 0.96 55.13
N GLU A 196 -111.34 0.61 53.87
CA GLU A 196 -112.71 0.47 53.35
C GLU A 196 -113.42 -0.76 53.95
N SER A 197 -112.70 -1.86 54.19
CA SER A 197 -113.27 -3.08 54.79
C SER A 197 -113.59 -2.96 56.29
N LYS A 198 -113.05 -1.95 56.99
CA LYS A 198 -113.25 -1.69 58.43
C LYS A 198 -114.35 -0.68 58.73
N LYS A 199 -115.12 -0.27 57.72
CA LYS A 199 -116.23 0.69 57.84
C LYS A 199 -117.56 -0.01 57.60
#